data_AF-A0A1U8D4A0-F1
#
_entry.id   AF-A0A1U8D4A0-F1
#
_cell.length_a   1.000
_cell.length_b   1.000
_cell.length_c   1.000
_cell.angle_alpha   90.00
_cell.angle_beta   90.00
_cell.angle_gamma   90.00
#
_symmetry.space_group_name_H-M   'P 1'
#
loop_
_entity.id
_entity.type
_entity.pdbx_description
1 polymer ?
#
loop_
_entity_poly.entity_id
_entity_poly.type
_entity_poly.pdbx_seq_one_letter_code
_entity_poly.pdbx_strand_id
1 'polypeptide(L)'
;MEIHSPNVFFIQLGTNASAFDQLILTLAWDRVDIAKNHVFVYGQQWLVGSLEQAMLDALVMDRVSFVKLLIENGVSMHKFLTIPRLEELYNTKQGPTNPMLFHLIRDVKQGNLPPGYKITLIDIGLVIEYLMGGTYRCTYTRKRFRLIYNSLGGNNR
;
A
#
# COMPACT_ATOMS: atom_id res chain seq x y z
N MET A 1 30.19 -9.30 3.37
CA MET A 1 29.25 -10.12 4.15
C MET A 1 28.30 -10.78 3.16
N GLU A 2 28.75 -11.92 2.61
CA GLU A 2 27.93 -12.80 1.78
C GLU A 2 27.10 -13.70 2.71
N ILE A 3 25.80 -13.45 2.79
CA ILE A 3 24.84 -14.37 3.40
C ILE A 3 23.53 -14.31 2.62
N HIS A 4 23.54 -14.76 1.37
CA HIS A 4 22.32 -15.19 0.67
C HIS A 4 22.66 -16.23 -0.40
N SER A 5 23.19 -17.37 0.04
CA SER A 5 23.30 -18.55 -0.80
C SER A 5 21.89 -19.05 -1.14
N PRO A 6 21.57 -19.31 -2.43
CA PRO A 6 20.24 -19.74 -2.88
C PRO A 6 19.72 -21.00 -2.16
N ASN A 7 20.63 -21.82 -1.61
CA ASN A 7 20.28 -23.04 -0.89
C ASN A 7 19.46 -22.80 0.40
N VAL A 8 19.69 -21.71 1.14
CA VAL A 8 18.93 -21.45 2.39
C VAL A 8 17.47 -21.06 2.06
N PHE A 9 17.29 -20.32 0.97
CA PHE A 9 15.99 -19.90 0.47
C PHE A 9 15.10 -21.08 0.08
N PHE A 10 15.66 -22.06 -0.66
CA PHE A 10 14.92 -23.27 -1.05
C PHE A 10 14.60 -24.16 0.16
N ILE A 11 15.45 -24.19 1.19
CA ILE A 11 15.16 -24.92 2.43
C ILE A 11 13.92 -24.32 3.13
N GLN A 12 13.80 -23.00 3.22
CA GLN A 12 12.65 -22.35 3.84
C GLN A 12 11.36 -22.46 3.02
N LEU A 13 11.43 -22.40 1.68
CA LEU A 13 10.28 -22.73 0.82
C LEU A 13 9.87 -24.22 0.92
N GLY A 14 10.81 -25.12 1.19
CA GLY A 14 10.56 -26.56 1.36
C GLY A 14 10.01 -26.96 2.73
N THR A 15 9.86 -26.02 3.67
CA THR A 15 9.10 -26.25 4.92
C THR A 15 7.59 -26.14 4.65
N ASN A 16 6.73 -26.76 5.47
CA ASN A 16 5.24 -26.77 5.36
C ASN A 16 4.58 -25.36 5.51
N ALA A 17 5.21 -24.30 5.05
CA ALA A 17 4.69 -22.94 5.04
C ALA A 17 3.56 -22.81 4.01
N SER A 18 2.51 -22.06 4.34
CA SER A 18 1.39 -21.84 3.43
C SER A 18 1.85 -21.07 2.18
N ALA A 19 1.13 -21.18 1.07
CA ALA A 19 1.44 -20.43 -0.15
C ALA A 19 1.48 -18.90 0.09
N PHE A 20 0.68 -18.41 1.04
CA PHE A 20 0.73 -17.01 1.45
C PHE A 20 2.02 -16.67 2.20
N ASP A 21 2.45 -17.49 3.16
CA ASP A 21 3.71 -17.27 3.87
C ASP A 21 4.91 -17.29 2.91
N GLN A 22 4.90 -18.21 1.96
CA GLN A 22 5.92 -18.28 0.90
C GLN A 22 5.92 -17.00 0.04
N LEU A 23 4.74 -16.49 -0.31
CA LEU A 23 4.61 -15.23 -1.03
C LEU A 23 5.22 -14.06 -0.24
N ILE A 24 4.85 -13.92 1.05
CA ILE A 24 5.38 -12.86 1.92
C ILE A 24 6.91 -12.97 2.08
N LEU A 25 7.45 -14.18 2.22
CA LEU A 25 8.89 -14.41 2.27
C LEU A 25 9.58 -13.96 0.98
N THR A 26 9.05 -14.37 -0.18
CA THR A 26 9.63 -13.96 -1.48
C THR A 26 9.54 -12.44 -1.71
N LEU A 27 8.47 -11.79 -1.22
CA LEU A 27 8.27 -10.35 -1.27
C LEU A 27 9.28 -9.61 -0.37
N ALA A 28 9.46 -10.09 0.86
CA ALA A 28 10.43 -9.55 1.80
C ALA A 28 11.86 -9.59 1.22
N TRP A 29 12.18 -10.68 0.53
CA TRP A 29 13.47 -10.90 -0.12
C TRP A 29 13.62 -10.31 -1.52
N ASP A 30 12.58 -9.68 -2.06
CA ASP A 30 12.53 -9.14 -3.44
C ASP A 30 12.85 -10.17 -4.54
N ARG A 31 12.41 -11.41 -4.35
CA ARG A 31 12.64 -12.52 -5.28
C ARG A 31 11.40 -12.84 -6.08
N VAL A 32 11.04 -11.91 -6.97
CA VAL A 32 9.86 -12.04 -7.86
C VAL A 32 9.99 -13.23 -8.83
N ASP A 33 11.22 -13.55 -9.23
CA ASP A 33 11.54 -14.70 -10.05
C ASP A 33 11.12 -16.01 -9.38
N ILE A 34 11.40 -16.12 -8.08
CA ILE A 34 11.02 -17.29 -7.30
C ILE A 34 9.51 -17.30 -7.03
N ALA A 35 8.93 -16.16 -6.67
CA ALA A 35 7.48 -16.04 -6.48
C ALA A 35 6.71 -16.52 -7.72
N LYS A 36 7.14 -16.09 -8.91
CA LYS A 36 6.50 -16.46 -10.17
C LYS A 36 6.60 -17.95 -10.48
N ASN A 37 7.75 -18.57 -10.22
CA ASN A 37 8.01 -19.96 -10.63
C ASN A 37 7.53 -20.99 -9.60
N HIS A 38 7.53 -20.63 -8.31
CA HIS A 38 7.31 -21.59 -7.21
C HIS A 38 6.08 -21.30 -6.36
N VAL A 39 5.61 -20.05 -6.31
CA VAL A 39 4.47 -19.66 -5.46
C VAL A 39 3.19 -19.52 -6.30
N PHE A 40 3.27 -18.86 -7.45
CA PHE A 40 2.15 -18.74 -8.40
C PHE A 40 2.08 -19.93 -9.37
N VAL A 41 1.93 -21.13 -8.82
CA VAL A 41 1.76 -22.36 -9.59
C VAL A 41 0.31 -22.57 -10.03
N TYR A 42 0.11 -23.25 -11.16
CA TYR A 42 -1.24 -23.56 -11.66
C TYR A 42 -2.01 -24.41 -10.65
N GLY A 43 -3.26 -24.04 -10.39
CA GLY A 43 -4.11 -24.73 -9.41
C GLY A 43 -3.95 -24.27 -7.97
N GLN A 44 -3.06 -23.30 -7.70
CA GLN A 44 -2.94 -22.69 -6.37
C GLN A 44 -4.24 -21.98 -5.98
N GLN A 45 -4.80 -22.37 -4.84
CA GLN A 45 -5.95 -21.69 -4.25
C GLN A 45 -5.47 -20.64 -3.25
N TRP A 46 -5.96 -19.42 -3.43
CA TRP A 46 -5.68 -18.29 -2.56
C TRP A 46 -6.85 -18.07 -1.61
N LEU A 47 -6.53 -17.81 -0.34
CA LEU A 47 -7.54 -17.37 0.62
C LEU A 47 -8.09 -16.01 0.19
N VAL A 48 -9.38 -15.79 0.40
CA VAL A 48 -10.02 -14.51 0.10
C VAL A 48 -9.33 -13.40 0.91
N GLY A 49 -8.88 -12.34 0.24
CA GLY A 49 -8.18 -11.23 0.88
C GLY A 49 -6.65 -11.38 0.97
N SER A 50 -6.10 -12.58 0.72
CA SER A 50 -4.65 -12.82 0.87
C SER A 50 -3.82 -12.07 -0.17
N LEU A 51 -4.26 -12.06 -1.44
CA LEU A 51 -3.56 -11.33 -2.49
C LEU A 51 -3.69 -9.82 -2.31
N GLU A 52 -4.81 -9.35 -1.76
CA GLU A 52 -4.98 -7.95 -1.38
C GLU A 52 -4.02 -7.57 -0.24
N GLN A 53 -3.81 -8.43 0.74
CA GLN A 53 -2.80 -8.16 1.78
C GLN A 53 -1.39 -8.10 1.18
N ALA A 54 -1.02 -9.09 0.35
CA ALA A 54 0.28 -9.08 -0.32
C ALA A 54 0.48 -7.85 -1.23
N MET A 55 -0.60 -7.34 -1.84
CA MET A 55 -0.57 -6.10 -2.61
C MET A 55 -0.29 -4.88 -1.74
N LEU A 56 -0.90 -4.81 -0.55
CA LEU A 56 -0.61 -3.75 0.41
C LEU A 56 0.87 -3.76 0.83
N ASP A 57 1.38 -4.94 1.18
CA ASP A 57 2.77 -5.11 1.59
C ASP A 57 3.74 -4.75 0.44
N ALA A 58 3.43 -5.17 -0.80
CA ALA A 58 4.23 -4.84 -1.98
C ALA A 58 4.30 -3.32 -2.23
N LEU A 59 3.19 -2.60 -2.04
CA LEU A 59 3.15 -1.14 -2.19
C LEU A 59 3.92 -0.43 -1.08
N VAL A 60 3.79 -0.88 0.17
CA VAL A 60 4.50 -0.31 1.31
C VAL A 60 6.01 -0.51 1.19
N MET A 61 6.42 -1.67 0.67
CA MET A 61 7.83 -2.05 0.49
C MET A 61 8.44 -1.59 -0.84
N ASP A 62 7.73 -0.82 -1.65
CA ASP A 62 8.16 -0.32 -2.97
C ASP A 62 8.59 -1.44 -3.95
N ARG A 63 7.91 -2.60 -3.90
CA ARG A 63 8.21 -3.76 -4.74
C ARG A 63 7.40 -3.76 -6.03
N VAL A 64 7.79 -2.91 -6.99
CA VAL A 64 7.07 -2.72 -8.27
C VAL A 64 6.87 -4.04 -9.05
N SER A 65 7.88 -4.92 -9.05
CA SER A 65 7.80 -6.21 -9.74
C SER A 65 6.73 -7.13 -9.14
N PHE A 66 6.54 -7.10 -7.82
CA PHE A 66 5.48 -7.85 -7.15
C PHE A 66 4.10 -7.24 -7.38
N VAL A 67 3.98 -5.91 -7.41
CA VAL A 67 2.72 -5.23 -7.79
C VAL A 67 2.26 -5.69 -9.16
N LYS A 68 3.18 -5.76 -10.14
CA LYS A 68 2.88 -6.27 -11.48
C LYS A 68 2.43 -7.73 -11.45
N LEU A 69 3.18 -8.59 -10.76
CA LEU A 69 2.86 -10.01 -10.62
C LEU A 69 1.47 -10.23 -10.00
N LEU A 70 1.12 -9.49 -8.95
CA LEU A 70 -0.16 -9.61 -8.27
C LEU A 70 -1.34 -9.15 -9.13
N ILE A 71 -1.18 -8.09 -9.93
CA ILE A 71 -2.20 -7.66 -10.90
C ILE A 71 -2.40 -8.73 -11.97
N GLU A 72 -1.32 -9.30 -12.50
CA GLU A 72 -1.36 -10.39 -13.49
C GLU A 72 -2.07 -11.64 -12.95
N ASN A 73 -2.02 -11.87 -11.63
CA ASN A 73 -2.61 -13.03 -10.95
C ASN A 73 -3.98 -12.75 -10.28
N GLY A 74 -4.66 -11.65 -10.66
CA GLY A 74 -6.08 -11.45 -10.34
C GLY A 74 -6.39 -10.34 -9.33
N VAL A 75 -5.39 -9.61 -8.83
CA VAL A 75 -5.66 -8.43 -7.98
C VAL A 75 -6.16 -7.27 -8.85
N SER A 76 -7.42 -6.88 -8.64
CA SER A 76 -8.01 -5.71 -9.29
C SER A 76 -7.73 -4.44 -8.49
N MET A 77 -6.97 -3.51 -9.07
CA MET A 77 -6.65 -2.23 -8.42
C MET A 77 -7.90 -1.41 -8.05
N HIS A 78 -8.95 -1.48 -8.88
CA HIS A 78 -10.22 -0.79 -8.63
C HIS A 78 -10.97 -1.31 -7.41
N LYS A 79 -10.90 -2.62 -7.13
CA LYS A 79 -11.49 -3.21 -5.92
C LYS A 79 -10.57 -3.04 -4.71
N PHE A 80 -9.27 -3.06 -4.95
CA PHE A 80 -8.25 -2.97 -3.91
C PHE A 80 -8.17 -1.57 -3.28
N LEU A 81 -8.16 -0.49 -4.08
CA LEU A 81 -8.00 0.89 -3.61
C LEU A 81 -9.31 1.45 -3.05
N THR A 82 -9.54 1.22 -1.76
CA THR A 82 -10.62 1.84 -0.99
C THR A 82 -10.13 3.07 -0.25
N ILE A 83 -11.04 3.95 0.19
CA ILE A 83 -10.72 5.12 1.03
C ILE A 83 -9.86 4.75 2.26
N PRO A 84 -10.26 3.79 3.12
CA PRO A 84 -9.47 3.46 4.31
C PRO A 84 -8.08 2.92 3.96
N ARG A 85 -7.99 2.10 2.90
CA ARG A 85 -6.71 1.53 2.46
C ARG A 85 -5.78 2.57 1.85
N LEU A 86 -6.32 3.54 1.12
CA LEU A 86 -5.53 4.64 0.59
C LEU A 86 -4.97 5.52 1.73
N GLU A 87 -5.77 5.80 2.76
CA GLU A 87 -5.27 6.49 3.95
C GLU A 87 -4.20 5.69 4.70
N GLU A 88 -4.37 4.39 4.82
CA GLU A 88 -3.35 3.51 5.42
C GLU A 88 -2.02 3.62 4.65
N LEU A 89 -2.07 3.56 3.31
CA LEU A 89 -0.89 3.70 2.45
C LEU A 89 -0.22 5.07 2.62
N TYR A 90 -0.97 6.18 2.68
CA TYR A 90 -0.39 7.51 2.89
C TYR A 90 0.21 7.72 4.29
N ASN A 91 -0.25 6.96 5.29
CA ASN A 91 0.22 7.06 6.67
C ASN A 91 1.24 5.98 7.06
N THR A 92 1.66 5.14 6.11
CA THR A 92 2.65 4.10 6.40
C THR A 92 3.97 4.72 6.85
N LYS A 93 4.58 4.11 7.87
CA LYS A 93 5.91 4.49 8.40
C LYS A 93 7.01 3.54 7.94
N GLN A 94 6.63 2.47 7.23
CA GLN A 94 7.50 1.35 6.90
C GLN A 94 8.16 1.50 5.51
N GLY A 95 7.80 2.53 4.75
CA GLY A 95 8.48 2.93 3.52
C GLY A 95 9.42 4.13 3.74
N PRO A 96 10.04 4.69 2.68
CA PRO A 96 10.79 5.93 2.79
C PRO A 96 9.86 7.01 3.36
N THR A 97 10.13 7.43 4.60
CA THR A 97 9.35 8.49 5.23
C THR A 97 9.41 9.71 4.32
N ASN A 98 8.25 10.27 3.98
CA ASN A 98 8.18 11.50 3.21
C ASN A 98 7.96 12.69 4.17
N PRO A 99 9.03 13.24 4.78
CA PRO A 99 8.90 14.40 5.66
C PRO A 99 8.31 15.59 4.91
N MET A 100 8.51 15.68 3.59
CA MET A 100 8.00 16.76 2.77
C MET A 100 6.47 16.78 2.72
N LEU A 101 5.78 15.62 2.64
CA LEU A 101 4.32 15.59 2.69
C LEU A 101 3.78 16.23 3.98
N PHE A 102 4.40 15.89 5.13
CA PHE A 102 4.01 16.47 6.42
C PHE A 102 4.25 17.98 6.47
N HIS A 103 5.36 18.46 5.91
CA HIS A 103 5.64 19.89 5.81
C HIS A 103 4.62 20.62 4.92
N LEU A 104 4.28 20.08 3.75
CA LEU A 104 3.26 20.67 2.87
C LEU A 104 1.89 20.76 3.54
N ILE A 105 1.49 19.72 4.28
CA ILE A 105 0.21 19.75 5.01
C ILE A 105 0.22 20.85 6.06
N ARG A 106 1.33 21.03 6.80
CA ARG A 106 1.47 22.10 7.78
C ARG A 106 1.36 23.48 7.13
N ASP A 107 2.01 23.65 5.97
CA ASP A 107 2.00 24.91 5.25
C ASP A 107 0.59 25.25 4.74
N VAL A 108 -0.13 24.26 4.20
CA VAL A 108 -1.49 24.46 3.67
C VAL A 108 -2.54 24.63 4.78
N LYS A 109 -2.39 23.94 5.92
CA LYS A 109 -3.31 24.08 7.05
C LYS A 109 -2.99 25.26 7.97
N GLN A 110 -1.85 25.92 7.78
CA GLN A 110 -1.40 27.09 8.55
C GLN A 110 -1.52 26.88 10.07
N GLY A 111 -1.23 25.67 10.56
CA GLY A 111 -1.45 25.31 11.95
C GLY A 111 -0.49 24.24 12.45
N ASN A 112 -0.26 24.22 13.76
CA ASN A 112 0.52 23.19 14.41
C ASN A 112 -0.28 21.88 14.45
N LEU A 113 0.22 20.86 13.75
CA LEU A 113 -0.34 19.52 13.80
C LEU A 113 0.08 18.85 15.13
N PRO A 114 -0.85 18.16 15.82
CA PRO A 114 -0.49 17.43 17.03
C PRO A 114 0.48 16.28 16.74
N PRO A 115 1.28 15.85 17.74
CA PRO A 115 2.09 14.63 17.61
C PRO A 115 1.21 13.43 17.27
N GLY A 116 1.58 12.67 16.25
CA GLY A 116 0.81 11.50 15.80
C GLY A 116 -0.43 11.83 14.97
N TYR A 117 -0.53 13.05 14.42
CA TYR A 117 -1.58 13.41 13.47
C TYR A 117 -1.66 12.40 12.31
N LYS A 118 -2.85 11.87 12.05
CA LYS A 118 -3.10 10.99 10.89
C LYS A 118 -3.53 11.84 9.70
N ILE A 119 -2.79 11.72 8.60
CA ILE A 119 -3.07 12.40 7.34
C ILE A 119 -4.39 11.89 6.77
N THR A 120 -5.30 12.79 6.43
CA THR A 120 -6.56 12.45 5.76
C THR A 120 -6.48 12.64 4.26
N LEU A 121 -7.35 11.98 3.50
CA LEU A 121 -7.47 12.24 2.05
C LEU A 121 -7.85 13.68 1.73
N ILE A 122 -8.55 14.37 2.64
CA ILE A 122 -8.86 15.79 2.48
C ILE A 122 -7.58 16.62 2.57
N ASP A 123 -6.69 16.34 3.53
CA ASP A 123 -5.40 17.03 3.66
C ASP A 123 -4.54 16.84 2.40
N ILE A 124 -4.50 15.60 1.87
CA ILE A 124 -3.81 15.29 0.60
C ILE A 124 -4.43 16.08 -0.56
N GLY A 125 -5.76 16.18 -0.60
CA GLY A 125 -6.47 16.97 -1.60
C GLY A 125 -6.05 18.44 -1.60
N LEU A 126 -5.91 19.04 -0.41
CA LEU A 126 -5.46 20.42 -0.25
C LEU A 126 -4.01 20.59 -0.70
N VAL A 127 -3.13 19.63 -0.40
CA VAL A 127 -1.74 19.64 -0.88
C VAL A 127 -1.68 19.57 -2.41
N ILE A 128 -2.47 18.70 -3.04
CA ILE A 128 -2.51 18.60 -4.51
C ILE A 128 -2.99 19.92 -5.13
N GLU A 129 -4.02 20.56 -4.56
CA GLU A 129 -4.50 21.87 -5.02
C GLU A 129 -3.44 22.95 -4.87
N TYR A 130 -2.73 22.97 -3.74
CA TYR A 130 -1.64 23.90 -3.50
C TYR A 130 -0.50 23.73 -4.53
N LEU A 131 -0.09 22.48 -4.80
CA LEU A 131 0.98 22.18 -5.73
C LEU A 131 0.62 22.47 -7.19
N MET A 132 -0.62 22.21 -7.61
CA MET A 132 -1.05 22.46 -8.98
C MET A 132 -1.44 23.93 -9.22
N GLY A 133 -1.86 24.63 -8.17
CA GLY A 133 -2.21 26.05 -8.22
C GLY A 133 -3.41 26.39 -9.11
N GLY A 134 -3.59 27.69 -9.36
CA GLY A 134 -4.64 28.21 -10.23
C GLY A 134 -6.05 27.87 -9.75
N THR A 135 -6.87 27.31 -10.65
CA THR A 135 -8.27 26.94 -10.38
C THR A 135 -8.47 25.43 -10.28
N TYR A 136 -7.38 24.65 -10.19
CA TYR A 136 -7.52 23.21 -10.06
C TYR A 136 -8.23 22.85 -8.76
N ARG A 137 -9.14 21.87 -8.85
CA ARG A 137 -9.87 21.37 -7.70
C ARG A 137 -9.82 19.85 -7.62
N CYS A 138 -9.09 19.36 -6.63
CA CYS A 138 -8.87 17.95 -6.37
C CYS A 138 -10.20 17.25 -6.06
N THR A 139 -10.32 15.99 -6.45
CA THR A 139 -11.51 15.17 -6.19
C THR A 139 -11.78 15.03 -4.69
N TYR A 140 -10.74 14.94 -3.86
CA TYR A 140 -10.86 14.76 -2.41
C TYR A 140 -11.44 15.99 -1.67
N THR A 141 -11.37 17.19 -2.26
CA THR A 141 -11.90 18.41 -1.64
C THR A 141 -13.33 18.74 -2.10
N ARG A 142 -13.88 17.99 -3.07
CA ARG A 142 -15.23 18.22 -3.59
C ARG A 142 -16.29 17.80 -2.58
N LYS A 143 -17.42 18.51 -2.59
CA LYS A 143 -18.57 18.26 -1.69
C LYS A 143 -19.04 16.80 -1.73
N ARG A 144 -19.15 16.22 -2.93
CA ARG A 144 -19.56 14.82 -3.12
C ARG A 144 -18.64 13.83 -2.41
N PHE A 145 -17.32 14.03 -2.53
CA PHE A 145 -16.35 13.16 -1.87
C PHE A 145 -16.43 13.29 -0.35
N ARG A 146 -16.49 14.54 0.17
CA ARG A 146 -16.59 14.78 1.62
C ARG A 146 -17.81 14.12 2.26
N LEU A 147 -18.95 14.08 1.56
CA LEU A 147 -20.14 13.37 2.05
C LEU A 147 -19.87 11.86 2.22
N ILE A 148 -19.28 11.21 1.21
CA ILE A 148 -18.92 9.79 1.27
C ILE A 148 -17.87 9.55 2.35
N TYR A 149 -16.83 10.36 2.39
CA TYR A 149 -15.73 10.25 3.35
C TYR A 149 -16.22 10.36 4.80
N ASN A 150 -17.04 11.36 5.11
CA ASN A 150 -17.58 11.55 6.47
C ASN A 150 -18.55 10.43 6.87
N SER A 151 -19.31 9.86 5.92
CA SER A 151 -20.20 8.72 6.20
C SER A 151 -19.43 7.46 6.61
N LEU A 152 -18.21 7.28 6.09
CA LEU A 152 -17.34 6.16 6.45
C LEU A 152 -16.73 6.35 7.84
N GLY A 153 -16.38 7.58 8.21
CA GLY A 153 -15.85 7.91 9.54
C GLY A 153 -16.88 7.84 10.67
N GLY A 154 -18.16 8.01 10.35
CA GLY A 154 -19.27 7.90 11.32
C GLY A 154 -19.59 6.48 11.76
N ASN A 155 -19.26 5.46 10.96
CA ASN A 155 -19.53 4.06 11.29
C ASN A 155 -18.46 3.39 12.18
N ASN A 156 -17.34 4.07 12.46
CA ASN A 156 -16.22 3.57 13.25
C ASN A 156 -16.06 4.31 14.61
N ARG A 157 -17.15 4.88 15.15
CA ARG A 157 -17.17 5.57 16.45
C ARG A 157 -18.25 5.02 17.38
#